data_AF-A0A1M6DSY0-F1
#
_entry.id   AF-A0A1M6DSY0-F1
#
_cell.length_a   1.000
_cell.length_b   1.000
_cell.length_c   1.000
_cell.angle_alpha   90.00
_cell.angle_beta   90.00
_cell.angle_gamma   90.00
#
_symmetry.space_group_name_H-M   'P 1'
#
loop_
_entity.id
_entity.type
_entity.pdbx_description
1 polymer ?
#
loop_
_entity_poly.entity_id
_entity_poly.type
_entity_poly.pdbx_seq_one_letter_code
_entity_poly.pdbx_strand_id
1 'polypeptide(L)'
;MSSVPGEELSSIPGEERLKNFMDLVQSQKAEPWNSRLQDILDSFEDFLTLRPDPPQSWLDNYAVSGKKFDYHQVVLPKDFEDPYEDDLGNIRRLRNEFDRVPSTMALEHELVSRNYFIYENGHAEPIPAPRPMLMLESQDRDDDQEELEGDITWDCCISIFPDGSYVSYNLEHDDEEVLGEDFKAVFEKHIKTLSKLQLVIPVEGRDYGILRSDA
;
A
#
# COMPACT_ATOMS: atom_id res chain seq x y z
N MET A 1 24.67 -27.68 -13.84
CA MET A 1 24.67 -26.26 -14.28
C MET A 1 23.22 -25.81 -14.21
N SER A 2 22.87 -25.15 -13.10
CA SER A 2 21.53 -24.64 -12.86
C SER A 2 21.47 -23.25 -13.49
N SER A 3 20.86 -23.16 -14.66
CA SER A 3 20.55 -21.88 -15.30
C SER A 3 19.64 -21.08 -14.38
N VAL A 4 20.12 -19.91 -13.95
CA VAL A 4 19.34 -18.94 -13.18
C VAL A 4 18.10 -18.56 -14.02
N PRO A 5 16.87 -18.58 -13.48
CA PRO A 5 15.64 -18.30 -14.25
C PRO A 5 15.54 -16.86 -14.80
N GLY A 6 16.48 -15.97 -14.47
CA GLY A 6 16.45 -14.55 -14.83
C GLY A 6 16.81 -14.23 -16.29
N GLU A 7 17.61 -15.07 -16.96
CA GLU A 7 18.04 -14.78 -18.34
C GLU A 7 16.89 -14.93 -19.35
N GLU A 8 15.97 -15.88 -19.15
CA GLU A 8 14.83 -16.08 -20.07
C GLU A 8 13.80 -14.96 -19.95
N LEU A 9 13.59 -14.42 -18.75
CA LEU A 9 12.73 -13.26 -18.58
C LEU A 9 13.29 -12.05 -19.35
N SER A 10 14.61 -11.83 -19.32
CA SER A 10 15.29 -10.72 -20.01
C SER A 10 15.08 -10.69 -21.54
N SER A 11 14.65 -11.81 -22.14
CA SER A 11 14.45 -11.96 -23.58
C SER A 11 13.09 -11.47 -24.12
N ILE A 12 12.08 -11.29 -23.25
CA ILE A 12 10.75 -10.79 -23.64
C ILE A 12 10.76 -9.26 -23.65
N PRO A 13 10.47 -8.58 -24.79
CA PRO A 13 10.38 -7.13 -24.86
C PRO A 13 9.42 -6.57 -23.80
N GLY A 14 9.75 -5.41 -23.21
CA GLY A 14 8.93 -4.79 -22.17
C GLY A 14 7.47 -4.57 -22.58
N GLU A 15 7.22 -4.33 -23.88
CA GLU A 15 5.87 -4.21 -24.45
C GLU A 15 5.07 -5.51 -24.40
N GLU A 16 5.71 -6.66 -24.62
CA GLU A 16 5.05 -7.96 -24.56
C GLU A 16 4.75 -8.37 -23.11
N ARG A 17 5.64 -8.05 -22.16
CA ARG A 17 5.36 -8.22 -20.73
C ARG A 17 4.21 -7.32 -20.27
N LEU A 18 4.21 -6.05 -20.66
CA LEU A 18 3.11 -5.12 -20.38
C LEU A 18 1.81 -5.67 -20.94
N LYS A 19 1.81 -6.09 -22.21
CA LYS A 19 0.62 -6.65 -22.84
C LYS A 19 0.07 -7.86 -22.07
N ASN A 20 0.93 -8.84 -21.74
CA ASN A 20 0.51 -10.02 -20.98
C ASN A 20 -0.05 -9.66 -19.60
N PHE A 21 0.55 -8.68 -18.93
CA PHE A 21 0.05 -8.19 -17.65
C PHE A 21 -1.27 -7.42 -17.78
N MET A 22 -1.40 -6.57 -18.80
CA MET A 22 -2.66 -5.89 -19.11
C MET A 22 -3.77 -6.88 -19.42
N ASP A 23 -3.49 -7.95 -20.17
CA ASP A 23 -4.46 -9.00 -20.48
C ASP A 23 -4.92 -9.72 -19.20
N LEU A 24 -3.99 -9.97 -18.26
CA LEU A 24 -4.31 -10.51 -16.93
C LEU A 24 -5.21 -9.55 -16.13
N VAL A 25 -4.86 -8.27 -16.06
CA VAL A 25 -5.68 -7.27 -15.37
C VAL A 25 -7.08 -7.18 -15.98
N GLN A 26 -7.20 -7.10 -17.30
CA GLN A 26 -8.50 -7.07 -17.98
C GLN A 26 -9.34 -8.31 -17.67
N SER A 27 -8.72 -9.48 -17.55
CA SER A 27 -9.42 -10.70 -17.17
C SER A 27 -9.95 -10.66 -15.73
N GLN A 28 -9.23 -10.01 -14.80
CA GLN A 28 -9.64 -9.86 -13.41
C GLN A 28 -10.58 -8.68 -13.16
N LYS A 29 -10.55 -7.65 -14.01
CA LYS A 29 -11.45 -6.49 -13.93
C LYS A 29 -12.93 -6.87 -14.10
N ALA A 30 -13.19 -8.07 -14.62
CA ALA A 30 -14.53 -8.65 -14.69
C ALA A 30 -15.06 -9.14 -13.33
N GLU A 31 -14.20 -9.27 -12.33
CA GLU A 31 -14.62 -9.59 -10.96
C GLU A 31 -15.23 -8.33 -10.31
N PRO A 32 -16.49 -8.40 -9.83
CA PRO A 32 -17.12 -7.26 -9.20
C PRO A 32 -16.45 -6.95 -7.85
N TRP A 33 -15.81 -5.78 -7.76
CA TRP A 33 -15.41 -5.18 -6.50
C TRP A 33 -16.55 -4.35 -5.93
N ASN A 34 -16.96 -4.63 -4.70
CA ASN A 34 -17.90 -3.79 -3.96
C ASN A 34 -17.08 -2.94 -2.99
N SER A 35 -16.99 -1.64 -3.30
CA SER A 35 -16.32 -0.67 -2.44
C SER A 35 -16.81 -0.76 -1.00
N ARG A 36 -15.86 -0.74 -0.05
CA ARG A 36 -16.10 -0.65 1.39
C ARG A 36 -15.64 0.70 1.94
N LEU A 37 -15.38 1.69 1.07
CA LEU A 37 -14.86 3.00 1.49
C LEU A 37 -15.70 3.62 2.62
N GLN A 38 -17.02 3.61 2.49
CA GLN A 38 -17.88 4.24 3.50
C GLN A 38 -17.76 3.53 4.87
N ASP A 39 -17.67 2.20 4.89
CA ASP A 39 -17.48 1.44 6.12
C ASP A 39 -16.10 1.70 6.76
N ILE A 40 -15.07 1.89 5.93
CA ILE A 40 -13.72 2.26 6.36
C ILE A 40 -13.75 3.65 7.01
N LEU A 41 -14.35 4.63 6.34
CA LEU A 41 -14.46 6.00 6.86
C LEU A 41 -15.33 6.09 8.13
N ASP A 42 -16.40 5.28 8.21
CA ASP A 42 -17.22 5.16 9.42
C ASP A 42 -16.38 4.63 10.59
N SER A 43 -15.56 3.59 10.36
CA SER A 43 -14.66 3.02 11.38
C SER A 43 -13.66 4.06 11.90
N PHE A 44 -13.14 4.92 11.02
CA PHE A 44 -12.20 5.98 11.40
C PHE A 44 -12.90 7.10 12.18
N GLU A 45 -14.06 7.55 11.71
CA GLU A 45 -14.85 8.58 12.40
C GLU A 45 -15.30 8.11 13.79
N ASP A 46 -15.72 6.85 13.93
CA ASP A 46 -16.06 6.25 15.21
C ASP A 46 -14.85 6.18 16.14
N PHE A 47 -13.69 5.73 15.64
CA PHE A 47 -12.45 5.67 16.42
C PHE A 47 -12.02 7.05 16.95
N LEU A 48 -12.05 8.07 16.09
CA LEU A 48 -11.71 9.45 16.46
C LEU A 48 -12.73 10.10 17.40
N THR A 49 -13.99 9.70 17.31
CA THR A 49 -15.07 10.24 18.15
C THR A 49 -15.08 9.58 19.52
N LEU A 50 -14.96 8.25 19.57
CA LEU A 50 -14.98 7.48 20.82
C LEU A 50 -13.68 7.62 21.60
N ARG A 51 -12.55 7.81 20.90
CA ARG A 51 -11.19 7.90 21.46
C ARG A 51 -10.91 6.79 22.48
N PRO A 52 -11.02 5.51 22.07
CA PRO A 52 -10.79 4.40 22.98
C PRO A 52 -9.35 4.44 23.52
N ASP A 53 -9.17 3.91 24.74
CA ASP A 53 -7.83 3.81 25.32
C ASP A 53 -6.94 2.84 24.50
N PRO A 54 -5.64 3.13 24.36
CA PRO A 54 -4.71 2.18 23.74
C PRO A 54 -4.68 0.87 24.55
N PRO A 55 -4.52 -0.30 23.90
CA PRO A 55 -4.31 -1.56 24.59
C PRO A 55 -3.11 -1.50 25.54
N GLN A 56 -3.18 -2.25 26.64
CA GLN A 56 -2.12 -2.24 27.65
C GLN A 56 -0.76 -2.66 27.07
N SER A 57 -0.73 -3.65 26.17
CA SER A 57 0.49 -4.09 25.48
C SER A 57 1.16 -2.96 24.70
N TRP A 58 0.36 -2.07 24.11
CA TRP A 58 0.86 -0.91 23.37
C TRP A 58 1.46 0.12 24.33
N LEU A 59 0.78 0.42 25.44
CA LEU A 59 1.28 1.31 26.49
C LEU A 59 2.60 0.82 27.11
N ASP A 60 2.68 -0.48 27.38
CA ASP A 60 3.86 -1.12 27.98
C ASP A 60 5.08 -1.02 27.06
N ASN A 61 4.90 -1.29 25.76
CA ASN A 61 5.94 -1.16 24.75
C ASN A 61 6.41 0.30 24.59
N TYR A 62 5.47 1.25 24.61
CA TYR A 62 5.79 2.67 24.42
C TYR A 62 6.46 3.32 25.62
N ALA A 63 6.07 2.95 26.84
CA ALA A 63 6.70 3.42 28.07
C ALA A 63 8.22 3.12 28.08
N VAL A 64 8.63 2.01 27.44
CA VAL A 64 10.04 1.63 27.28
C VAL A 64 10.77 2.47 26.22
N SER A 65 10.06 2.89 25.17
CA SER A 65 10.65 3.60 24.01
C SER A 65 11.00 5.08 24.27
N GLY A 66 10.35 5.72 25.26
CA GLY A 66 10.50 7.15 25.56
C GLY A 66 9.92 8.09 24.48
N LYS A 67 9.28 7.56 23.43
CA LYS A 67 8.65 8.35 22.36
C LYS A 67 7.24 8.80 22.78
N LYS A 68 6.84 10.00 22.32
CA LYS A 68 5.44 10.43 22.33
C LYS A 68 4.82 10.08 20.98
N PHE A 69 3.68 9.41 21.00
CA PHE A 69 2.93 9.06 19.81
C PHE A 69 1.47 9.39 20.04
N ASP A 70 0.81 9.87 18.99
CA ASP A 70 -0.63 10.10 19.03
C ASP A 70 -1.35 8.82 18.63
N TYR A 71 -1.89 8.11 19.63
CA TYR A 71 -2.60 6.86 19.37
C TYR A 71 -3.87 7.07 18.54
N HIS A 72 -4.45 8.27 18.60
CA HIS A 72 -5.70 8.59 17.93
C HIS A 72 -5.46 9.20 16.56
N GLN A 73 -4.27 9.05 15.97
CA GLN A 73 -4.01 9.52 14.62
C GLN A 73 -4.64 8.59 13.58
N VAL A 74 -5.31 9.16 12.58
CA VAL A 74 -5.70 8.46 11.35
C VAL A 74 -4.88 9.03 10.19
N VAL A 75 -4.17 8.17 9.48
CA VAL A 75 -3.28 8.56 8.38
C VAL A 75 -4.02 8.40 7.05
N LEU A 76 -4.15 9.50 6.31
CA LEU A 76 -4.66 9.50 4.94
C LEU A 76 -3.51 9.63 3.93
N PRO A 77 -3.71 9.24 2.66
CA PRO A 77 -2.78 9.60 1.59
C PRO A 77 -2.64 11.13 1.49
N LYS A 78 -1.43 11.62 1.16
CA LYS A 78 -1.11 13.05 1.12
C LYS A 78 -2.07 13.89 0.28
N ASP A 79 -2.56 13.35 -0.83
CA ASP A 79 -3.53 14.03 -1.71
C ASP A 79 -4.87 14.36 -1.00
N PHE A 80 -5.18 13.62 0.07
CA PHE A 80 -6.39 13.77 0.87
C PHE A 80 -6.14 14.34 2.26
N GLU A 81 -4.93 14.82 2.54
CA GLU A 81 -4.59 15.50 3.80
C GLU A 81 -4.56 17.01 3.59
N ASP A 82 -5.39 17.75 4.32
CA ASP A 82 -5.24 19.20 4.51
C ASP A 82 -4.52 19.43 5.84
N PRO A 83 -3.29 20.00 5.86
CA PRO A 83 -2.52 20.20 7.08
C PRO A 83 -3.14 21.23 8.04
N TYR A 84 -4.21 21.92 7.63
CA TYR A 84 -4.95 22.87 8.45
C TYR A 84 -6.26 22.30 9.01
N GLU A 85 -6.68 21.10 8.59
CA GLU A 85 -7.82 20.37 9.15
C GLU A 85 -7.36 19.30 10.15
N ASP A 86 -8.23 18.96 11.10
CA ASP A 86 -8.02 17.78 11.94
C ASP A 86 -8.38 16.50 11.17
N ASP A 87 -7.98 15.34 11.70
CA ASP A 87 -8.21 14.04 11.05
C ASP A 87 -9.70 13.81 10.73
N LEU A 88 -10.61 14.28 11.60
CA LEU A 88 -12.04 14.16 11.40
C LEU A 88 -12.55 15.05 10.25
N GLY A 89 -12.04 16.28 10.12
CA GLY A 89 -12.29 17.16 8.98
C GLY A 89 -11.84 16.53 7.67
N ASN A 90 -10.60 16.01 7.65
CA ASN A 90 -10.02 15.33 6.50
C ASN A 90 -10.84 14.09 6.09
N ILE A 91 -11.29 13.26 7.03
CA ILE A 91 -12.18 12.12 6.76
C ILE A 91 -13.50 12.56 6.12
N ARG A 92 -14.12 13.64 6.64
CA ARG A 92 -15.38 14.16 6.08
C ARG A 92 -15.17 14.74 4.69
N ARG A 93 -14.05 15.40 4.44
CA ARG A 93 -13.67 15.90 3.11
C ARG A 93 -13.53 14.75 2.13
N LEU A 94 -12.76 13.72 2.50
CA LEU A 94 -12.58 12.52 1.71
C LEU A 94 -13.93 11.84 1.42
N ARG A 95 -14.81 11.71 2.42
CA ARG A 95 -16.15 11.17 2.23
C ARG A 95 -16.95 11.94 1.16
N ASN A 96 -16.91 13.27 1.23
CA ASN A 96 -17.64 14.13 0.29
C ASN A 96 -17.09 14.01 -1.14
N GLU A 97 -15.78 13.82 -1.29
CA GLU A 97 -15.14 13.61 -2.59
C GLU A 97 -15.66 12.36 -3.31
N PHE A 98 -15.89 11.29 -2.55
CA PHE A 98 -16.35 10.00 -3.06
C PHE A 98 -17.87 9.75 -2.88
N ASP A 99 -18.66 10.78 -2.59
CA ASP A 99 -20.14 10.67 -2.48
C ASP A 99 -20.80 10.31 -3.83
N ARG A 100 -20.16 10.69 -4.94
CA ARG A 100 -20.70 10.53 -6.30
C ARG A 100 -19.75 9.84 -7.27
N VAL A 101 -18.55 9.53 -6.82
CA VAL A 101 -17.50 8.90 -7.61
C VAL A 101 -17.07 7.65 -6.87
N PRO A 102 -17.00 6.48 -7.54
CA PRO A 102 -16.49 5.27 -6.89
C PRO A 102 -15.03 5.47 -6.49
N SER A 103 -14.66 4.94 -5.34
CA SER A 103 -13.26 4.84 -4.93
C SER A 103 -12.52 3.79 -5.73
N THR A 104 -11.19 3.86 -5.64
CA THR A 104 -10.29 2.86 -6.21
C THR A 104 -9.91 1.80 -5.17
N MET A 105 -9.54 0.62 -5.65
CA MET A 105 -8.98 -0.45 -4.83
C MET A 105 -7.66 -0.03 -4.16
N ALA A 106 -6.83 0.74 -4.86
CA ALA A 106 -5.60 1.29 -4.28
C ALA A 106 -5.88 2.21 -3.08
N LEU A 107 -6.88 3.11 -3.18
CA LEU A 107 -7.24 4.00 -2.08
C LEU A 107 -7.73 3.21 -0.86
N GLU A 108 -8.68 2.30 -1.07
CA GLU A 108 -9.23 1.50 0.03
C GLU A 108 -8.17 0.60 0.67
N HIS A 109 -7.27 0.03 -0.13
CA HIS A 109 -6.12 -0.72 0.37
C HIS A 109 -5.25 0.15 1.27
N GLU A 110 -4.89 1.35 0.81
CA GLU A 110 -4.00 2.26 1.53
C GLU A 110 -4.61 2.75 2.85
N LEU A 111 -5.90 3.07 2.84
CA LEU A 111 -6.61 3.47 4.05
C LEU A 111 -6.62 2.35 5.08
N VAL A 112 -6.95 1.12 4.68
CA VAL A 112 -6.96 -0.02 5.59
C VAL A 112 -5.54 -0.34 6.07
N SER A 113 -4.55 -0.33 5.18
CA SER A 113 -3.18 -0.73 5.51
C SER A 113 -2.52 0.24 6.49
N ARG A 114 -2.63 1.55 6.27
CA ARG A 114 -2.04 2.56 7.16
C ARG A 114 -2.70 2.62 8.53
N ASN A 115 -3.98 2.28 8.59
CA ASN A 115 -4.79 2.39 9.81
C ASN A 115 -5.19 1.03 10.38
N TYR A 116 -4.45 -0.02 10.01
CA TYR A 116 -4.78 -1.40 10.37
C TYR A 116 -4.89 -1.62 11.89
N PHE A 117 -4.13 -0.84 12.67
CA PHE A 117 -4.14 -0.88 14.13
C PHE A 117 -5.54 -0.64 14.74
N ILE A 118 -6.44 0.07 14.05
CA ILE A 118 -7.83 0.27 14.51
C ILE A 118 -8.56 -1.08 14.55
N TYR A 119 -8.36 -1.91 13.52
CA TYR A 119 -8.96 -3.24 13.42
C TYR A 119 -8.22 -4.27 14.26
N GLU A 120 -6.88 -4.28 14.22
CA GLU A 120 -6.03 -5.22 14.98
C GLU A 120 -6.30 -5.14 16.49
N ASN A 121 -6.50 -3.93 17.02
CA ASN A 121 -6.74 -3.70 18.45
C ASN A 121 -8.22 -3.82 18.85
N GLY A 122 -9.10 -4.21 17.92
CA GLY A 122 -10.52 -4.43 18.19
C GLY A 122 -11.32 -3.15 18.42
N HIS A 123 -10.88 -2.01 17.90
CA HIS A 123 -11.63 -0.74 17.97
C HIS A 123 -12.70 -0.63 16.88
N ALA A 124 -12.58 -1.43 15.82
CA ALA A 124 -13.58 -1.59 14.77
C ALA A 124 -13.62 -3.04 14.27
N GLU A 125 -14.72 -3.42 13.62
CA GLU A 125 -14.83 -4.73 12.97
C GLU A 125 -13.85 -4.83 11.78
N PRO A 126 -13.15 -5.96 11.58
CA PRO A 126 -12.20 -6.11 10.49
C PRO A 126 -12.83 -5.91 9.11
N ILE A 127 -12.22 -5.05 8.29
CA ILE A 127 -12.60 -4.82 6.90
C ILE A 127 -11.51 -5.42 6.00
N PRO A 128 -11.86 -6.32 5.05
CA PRO A 128 -10.89 -6.90 4.15
C PRO A 128 -10.37 -5.84 3.17
N ALA A 129 -9.07 -5.60 3.18
CA ALA A 129 -8.43 -4.73 2.21
C ALA A 129 -8.51 -5.33 0.79
N PRO A 130 -8.69 -4.51 -0.25
CA PRO A 130 -8.41 -4.91 -1.62
C PRO A 130 -7.01 -5.53 -1.73
N ARG A 131 -6.89 -6.64 -2.45
CA ARG A 131 -5.61 -7.32 -2.65
C ARG A 131 -4.98 -6.86 -3.97
N PRO A 132 -3.69 -6.48 -3.97
CA PRO A 132 -3.01 -6.19 -5.21
C PRO A 132 -2.83 -7.47 -6.03
N MET A 133 -2.91 -7.35 -7.36
CA MET A 133 -2.57 -8.41 -8.30
C MET A 133 -1.06 -8.60 -8.44
N LEU A 134 -0.32 -7.51 -8.27
CA LEU A 134 1.13 -7.46 -8.38
C LEU A 134 1.66 -6.54 -7.29
N MET A 135 2.62 -7.03 -6.52
CA MET A 135 3.40 -6.22 -5.61
C MET A 135 4.88 -6.44 -5.92
N LEU A 136 5.61 -5.35 -6.14
CA LEU A 136 7.04 -5.36 -6.42
C LEU A 136 7.76 -4.49 -5.38
N GLU A 137 8.89 -4.94 -4.87
CA GLU A 137 9.74 -4.17 -3.94
C GLU A 137 11.21 -4.24 -4.32
N SER A 138 12.00 -3.27 -3.85
CA SER A 138 13.46 -3.32 -3.89
C SER A 138 13.97 -4.51 -3.07
N GLN A 139 14.99 -5.20 -3.56
CA GLN A 139 15.56 -6.32 -2.82
C GLN A 139 16.24 -5.84 -1.53
N ASP A 140 15.91 -6.48 -0.41
CA ASP A 140 16.72 -6.39 0.80
C ASP A 140 18.11 -6.97 0.49
N ARG A 141 19.13 -6.12 0.57
CA ARG A 141 20.52 -6.52 0.36
C ARG A 141 21.21 -6.75 1.69
N ASP A 142 21.92 -7.87 1.80
CA ASP A 142 22.87 -8.06 2.89
C ASP A 142 24.08 -7.13 2.67
N ASP A 143 24.63 -6.59 3.76
CA ASP A 143 25.78 -5.66 3.76
C ASP A 143 27.02 -6.21 3.00
N ASP A 144 27.11 -7.54 2.83
CA ASP A 144 28.23 -8.24 2.20
C ASP A 144 28.07 -8.46 0.68
N GLN A 145 26.95 -8.06 0.07
CA GLN A 145 26.72 -8.22 -1.36
C GLN A 145 27.32 -7.04 -2.16
N GLU A 146 28.17 -7.32 -3.16
CA GLU A 146 28.73 -6.29 -4.05
C GLU A 146 27.65 -5.64 -4.93
N GLU A 147 27.66 -4.31 -5.05
CA GLU A 147 26.76 -3.58 -5.95
C GLU A 147 27.08 -3.87 -7.42
N LEU A 148 26.09 -4.35 -8.16
CA LEU A 148 26.15 -4.49 -9.60
C LEU A 148 25.64 -3.22 -10.29
N GLU A 149 26.15 -2.96 -11.49
CA GLU A 149 25.75 -1.81 -12.28
C GLU A 149 24.24 -1.87 -12.59
N GLY A 150 23.50 -0.92 -12.04
CA GLY A 150 22.05 -0.83 -12.19
C GLY A 150 21.25 -1.40 -11.03
N ASP A 151 21.86 -1.86 -9.95
CA ASP A 151 21.11 -2.22 -8.75
C ASP A 151 20.27 -1.05 -8.23
N ILE A 152 19.10 -1.38 -7.68
CA ILE A 152 18.30 -0.44 -6.90
C ILE A 152 18.84 -0.50 -5.47
N THR A 153 19.47 0.58 -5.05
CA THR A 153 20.09 0.72 -3.71
C THR A 153 19.24 1.54 -2.74
N TRP A 154 18.05 1.95 -3.17
CA TRP A 154 17.07 2.68 -2.36
C TRP A 154 15.82 1.84 -2.16
N ASP A 155 15.12 2.10 -1.06
CA ASP A 155 13.87 1.42 -0.75
C ASP A 155 12.74 1.96 -1.64
N CYS A 156 12.11 1.09 -2.42
CA CYS A 156 10.98 1.45 -3.26
C CYS A 156 10.04 0.27 -3.51
N CYS A 157 8.75 0.56 -3.70
CA CYS A 157 7.75 -0.47 -3.97
C CYS A 157 6.62 0.02 -4.87
N ILE A 158 5.88 -0.92 -5.45
CA ILE A 158 4.61 -0.66 -6.14
C ILE A 158 3.64 -1.82 -5.94
N SER A 159 2.38 -1.49 -5.70
CA SER A 159 1.24 -2.39 -5.63
C SER A 159 0.21 -2.01 -6.70
N ILE A 160 -0.16 -2.95 -7.57
CA ILE A 160 -1.10 -2.75 -8.68
C ILE A 160 -2.37 -3.58 -8.46
N PHE A 161 -3.52 -2.98 -8.68
CA PHE A 161 -4.84 -3.56 -8.39
C PHE A 161 -5.64 -3.91 -9.65
N PRO A 162 -6.65 -4.81 -9.55
CA PRO A 162 -7.48 -5.24 -10.68
C PRO A 162 -8.24 -4.12 -11.41
N ASP A 163 -8.60 -3.04 -10.72
CA ASP A 163 -9.31 -1.92 -11.33
C ASP A 163 -8.41 -1.03 -12.20
N GLY A 164 -7.08 -1.20 -12.10
CA GLY A 164 -6.07 -0.42 -12.79
C GLY A 164 -5.38 0.64 -11.91
N SER A 165 -5.85 0.81 -10.67
CA SER A 165 -5.23 1.70 -9.70
C SER A 165 -3.94 1.10 -9.12
N TYR A 166 -3.10 1.95 -8.54
CA TYR A 166 -1.84 1.55 -7.92
C TYR A 166 -1.48 2.45 -6.74
N VAL A 167 -0.65 1.91 -5.84
CA VAL A 167 0.13 2.67 -4.84
C VAL A 167 1.60 2.42 -5.12
N SER A 168 2.44 3.44 -5.03
CA SER A 168 3.88 3.29 -5.12
C SER A 168 4.63 4.15 -4.13
N TYR A 169 5.79 3.68 -3.68
CA TYR A 169 6.74 4.43 -2.89
C TYR A 169 8.08 4.53 -3.62
N ASN A 170 8.59 5.75 -3.73
CA ASN A 170 9.98 6.06 -4.06
C ASN A 170 10.51 5.50 -5.40
N LEU A 171 9.64 5.39 -6.42
CA LEU A 171 10.03 4.86 -7.73
C LEU A 171 11.03 5.77 -8.47
N GLU A 172 11.12 7.05 -8.09
CA GLU A 172 12.03 8.05 -8.66
C GLU A 172 13.21 8.41 -7.76
N HIS A 173 13.36 7.74 -6.61
CA HIS A 173 14.36 8.09 -5.59
C HIS A 173 14.14 9.52 -5.04
N ASP A 174 12.88 9.85 -4.79
CA ASP A 174 12.35 11.14 -4.32
C ASP A 174 11.71 11.08 -2.92
N ASP A 175 11.66 9.88 -2.32
CA ASP A 175 10.99 9.55 -1.07
C ASP A 175 9.49 9.89 -1.08
N GLU A 176 8.86 9.88 -2.27
CA GLU A 176 7.44 10.17 -2.43
C GLU A 176 6.56 8.92 -2.47
N GLU A 177 5.38 9.05 -1.89
CA GLU A 177 4.29 8.07 -1.98
C GLU A 177 3.26 8.60 -2.96
N VAL A 178 2.86 7.77 -3.91
CA VAL A 178 1.95 8.15 -4.99
C VAL A 178 0.80 7.17 -5.03
N LEU A 179 -0.41 7.70 -4.99
CA LEU A 179 -1.64 7.00 -5.31
C LEU A 179 -2.04 7.36 -6.74
N GLY A 180 -2.38 6.38 -7.57
CA GLY A 180 -2.82 6.66 -8.94
C GLY A 180 -3.84 5.68 -9.48
N GLU A 181 -4.45 6.07 -10.61
CA GLU A 181 -5.59 5.36 -11.21
C GLU A 181 -5.25 4.60 -12.50
N ASP A 182 -4.06 4.83 -13.05
CA ASP A 182 -3.60 4.21 -14.30
C ASP A 182 -2.17 3.68 -14.17
N PHE A 183 -2.01 2.42 -13.76
CA PHE A 183 -0.69 1.80 -13.68
C PHE A 183 -0.02 1.66 -15.04
N LYS A 184 -0.73 1.69 -16.17
CA LYS A 184 -0.11 1.51 -17.49
C LYS A 184 0.87 2.64 -17.76
N ALA A 185 0.48 3.88 -17.47
CA ALA A 185 1.35 5.04 -17.60
C ALA A 185 2.60 4.92 -16.71
N VAL A 186 2.44 4.44 -15.48
CA VAL A 186 3.56 4.20 -14.56
C VAL A 186 4.47 3.07 -15.04
N PHE A 187 3.91 1.98 -15.55
CA PHE A 187 4.68 0.87 -16.09
C PHE A 187 5.53 1.33 -17.28
N GLU A 188 4.95 2.05 -18.24
CA GLU A 188 5.68 2.58 -19.40
C GLU A 188 6.81 3.54 -18.97
N LYS A 189 6.55 4.40 -17.98
CA LYS A 189 7.52 5.37 -17.46
C LYS A 189 8.65 4.71 -16.66
N HIS A 190 8.33 3.71 -15.83
CA HIS A 190 9.25 3.13 -14.84
C HIS A 190 9.69 1.69 -15.13
N ILE A 191 9.42 1.13 -16.32
CA ILE A 191 9.73 -0.28 -16.65
C ILE A 191 11.16 -0.70 -16.31
N LYS A 192 12.14 0.20 -16.49
CA LYS A 192 13.54 -0.09 -16.15
C LYS A 192 13.72 -0.33 -14.64
N THR A 193 13.12 0.50 -13.81
CA THR A 193 13.09 0.34 -12.34
C THR A 193 12.31 -0.92 -11.97
N LEU A 194 11.06 -1.04 -12.44
CA LEU A 194 10.18 -2.17 -12.13
C LEU A 194 10.78 -3.53 -12.51
N SER A 195 11.52 -3.59 -13.62
CA SER A 195 12.16 -4.83 -14.09
C SER A 195 13.26 -5.37 -13.17
N LYS A 196 13.72 -4.57 -12.20
CA LYS A 196 14.76 -4.91 -11.24
C LYS A 196 14.21 -5.18 -9.83
N LEU A 197 12.94 -4.89 -9.61
CA LEU A 197 12.26 -5.19 -8.35
C LEU A 197 11.94 -6.68 -8.26
N GLN A 198 11.83 -7.18 -7.03
CA GLN A 198 11.40 -8.55 -6.78
C GLN A 198 9.89 -8.63 -6.61
N LEU A 199 9.32 -9.76 -7.02
CA LEU A 199 7.93 -10.07 -6.75
C LEU A 199 7.74 -10.39 -5.27
N VAL A 200 6.76 -9.74 -4.65
CA VAL A 200 6.35 -9.98 -3.26
C VAL A 200 4.97 -10.58 -3.24
N ILE A 201 4.77 -11.55 -2.36
CA ILE A 201 3.43 -12.04 -2.02
C ILE A 201 2.98 -11.25 -0.80
N PRO A 202 1.94 -10.41 -0.91
CA PRO A 202 1.54 -9.55 0.18
C PRO A 202 1.04 -10.41 1.35
N VAL A 203 1.63 -10.22 2.52
CA VAL A 203 1.31 -10.90 3.77
C VAL A 203 0.45 -9.96 4.62
N GLU A 204 -0.75 -10.42 5.00
CA GLU A 204 -1.60 -9.74 5.98
C GLU A 204 -0.76 -9.38 7.20
N GLY A 205 -0.77 -8.12 7.61
CA GLY A 205 0.08 -7.63 8.70
C GLY A 205 1.48 -7.15 8.36
N ARG A 206 2.06 -7.53 7.23
CA ARG A 206 3.35 -6.98 6.80
C ARG A 206 3.12 -5.90 5.76
N ASP A 207 2.37 -6.27 4.73
CA ASP A 207 2.15 -5.48 3.53
C ASP A 207 0.77 -4.79 3.55
N TYR A 208 -0.02 -5.05 4.60
CA TYR A 208 -1.33 -4.44 4.87
C TYR A 208 -1.34 -3.71 6.22
N GLY A 209 -0.19 -3.19 6.67
CA GLY A 209 -0.04 -2.57 8.00
C GLY A 209 0.30 -3.57 9.10
N ILE A 210 1.23 -3.20 9.97
CA ILE A 210 1.92 -4.01 10.99
C ILE A 210 0.99 -4.98 11.76
N LEU A 211 1.16 -6.30 11.60
CA LEU A 211 0.87 -7.36 12.56
C LEU A 211 2.13 -7.54 13.41
N ARG A 212 2.04 -7.20 14.70
CA ARG A 212 2.89 -7.84 15.71
C ARG A 212 1.99 -8.46 16.76
N SER A 213 1.54 -9.68 16.48
CA SER A 213 1.33 -10.67 17.54
C SER A 213 2.46 -11.71 17.46
N ASP A 214 3.40 -11.53 18.39
CA ASP A 214 4.17 -12.57 19.06
C ASP A 214 5.46 -13.10 18.39
N ALA A 215 6.58 -12.66 18.98
CA ALA A 215 7.50 -13.61 19.59
C ALA A 215 7.45 -13.42 21.12
#